data_AF-A0A955IYD3-F1
#
_entry.id   AF-A0A955IYD3-F1
#
_cell.length_a   1.000
_cell.length_b   1.000
_cell.length_c   1.000
_cell.angle_alpha   90.00
_cell.angle_beta   90.00
_cell.angle_gamma   90.00
#
_symmetry.space_group_name_H-M   'P 1'
#
loop_
_entity.id
_entity.type
_entity.pdbx_description
1 polymer ?
#
loop_
_entity_poly.entity_id
_entity_poly.type
_entity_poly.pdbx_seq_one_letter_code
_entity_poly.pdbx_strand_id
1 'polypeptide(L)'
;MPRHLFVPLLAGLAVLPACSLRPTYQVRVVNDSNATVVAVVRRDRTLAEDETLAQARIKPGRTEVLGPVTADPLDPVDLLVARPEDLQSLPDAHRLSRGSWTATITDAPITTWHRFDVELKRD
;
A
#
# COMPACT_ATOMS: atom_id res chain seq x y z
N MET A 1 26.13 61.77 -24.77
CA MET A 1 26.53 60.56 -25.53
C MET A 1 25.92 59.35 -24.85
N PRO A 2 25.17 58.49 -25.56
CA PRO A 2 24.47 57.34 -25.00
C PRO A 2 25.39 56.11 -24.97
N ARG A 3 25.31 55.26 -23.94
CA ARG A 3 25.93 53.93 -23.97
C ARG A 3 25.23 52.94 -23.03
N HIS A 4 24.32 52.19 -23.65
CA HIS A 4 23.89 50.81 -23.43
C HIS A 4 24.11 50.14 -22.06
N LEU A 5 22.97 49.83 -21.42
CA LEU A 5 22.51 48.49 -21.06
C LEU A 5 23.61 47.43 -20.84
N PHE A 6 23.76 46.99 -19.58
CA PHE A 6 24.05 45.59 -19.28
C PHE A 6 23.25 45.18 -18.04
N VAL A 7 22.13 44.52 -18.29
CA VAL A 7 21.36 43.74 -17.31
C VAL A 7 21.98 42.35 -17.32
N PRO A 8 22.71 41.91 -16.29
CA PRO A 8 22.94 40.49 -16.11
C PRO A 8 21.68 39.90 -15.49
N LEU A 9 20.80 39.41 -16.37
CA LEU A 9 19.76 38.44 -16.06
C LEU A 9 20.48 37.17 -15.58
N LEU A 10 20.78 37.09 -14.28
CA LEU A 10 21.33 35.89 -13.68
C LEU A 10 20.23 34.82 -13.75
N ALA A 11 20.37 33.96 -14.74
CA ALA A 11 19.55 32.79 -14.97
C ALA A 11 19.46 31.99 -13.67
N GLY A 12 18.28 32.04 -13.04
CA GLY A 12 17.90 31.12 -11.98
C GLY A 12 17.90 29.71 -12.54
N LEU A 13 19.01 29.00 -12.36
CA LEU A 13 19.03 27.54 -12.42
C LEU A 13 18.29 27.06 -11.17
N ALA A 14 16.95 27.06 -11.26
CA ALA A 14 16.11 26.32 -10.34
C ALA A 14 16.43 24.84 -10.57
N VAL A 15 17.37 24.31 -9.78
CA VAL A 15 17.53 22.88 -9.58
C VAL A 15 16.24 22.43 -8.90
N LEU A 16 15.20 22.15 -9.70
CA LEU A 16 14.07 21.39 -9.23
C LEU A 16 14.67 20.08 -8.74
N PRO A 17 14.67 19.78 -7.43
CA PRO A 17 15.10 18.47 -6.99
C PRO A 17 14.27 17.50 -7.79
N ALA A 18 14.93 16.54 -8.44
CA ALA A 18 14.25 15.44 -9.07
C ALA A 18 13.36 14.82 -7.97
N CYS A 19 12.08 15.18 -7.97
CA CYS A 19 11.07 14.55 -7.17
C CYS A 19 11.03 13.12 -7.68
N SER A 20 11.87 12.25 -7.11
CA SER A 20 11.68 10.82 -7.25
C SER A 20 10.36 10.54 -6.54
N LEU A 21 9.28 10.65 -7.30
CA LEU A 21 7.92 10.41 -6.86
C LEU A 21 7.84 8.92 -6.54
N ARG A 22 8.25 8.55 -5.32
CA ARG A 22 8.02 7.22 -4.79
C ARG A 22 6.51 7.07 -4.66
N PRO A 23 5.88 6.11 -5.36
CA PRO A 23 4.46 5.90 -5.24
C PRO A 23 4.08 5.65 -3.78
N THR A 24 2.98 6.28 -3.37
CA THR A 24 2.42 6.12 -2.02
C THR A 24 1.25 5.15 -2.08
N TYR A 25 1.14 4.31 -1.05
CA TYR A 25 0.10 3.31 -0.88
C TYR A 25 -0.51 3.49 0.50
N GLN A 26 -1.84 3.46 0.57
CA GLN A 26 -2.58 3.51 1.80
C GLN A 26 -3.76 2.55 1.69
N VAL A 27 -3.95 1.70 2.70
CA VAL A 27 -5.06 0.75 2.71
C VAL A 27 -5.84 0.91 4.01
N ARG A 28 -7.10 1.31 3.92
CA ARG A 28 -8.07 1.19 5.01
C ARG A 28 -8.62 -0.23 5.00
N VAL A 29 -8.40 -0.97 6.07
CA VAL A 29 -8.87 -2.35 6.18
C VAL A 29 -10.04 -2.40 7.17
N VAL A 30 -11.20 -2.82 6.68
CA VAL A 30 -12.43 -3.01 7.46
C VAL A 30 -12.64 -4.50 7.66
N ASN A 31 -12.64 -4.97 8.91
CA ASN A 31 -12.89 -6.37 9.22
C ASN A 31 -14.35 -6.57 9.64
N ASP A 32 -15.20 -6.92 8.67
CA ASP A 32 -16.62 -7.29 8.89
C ASP A 32 -16.80 -8.81 9.07
N SER A 33 -15.70 -9.57 9.15
CA SER A 33 -15.73 -10.99 9.46
C SER A 33 -15.86 -11.24 10.97
N ASN A 34 -16.27 -12.46 11.34
CA ASN A 34 -16.37 -12.86 12.74
C ASN A 34 -15.03 -13.28 13.38
N ALA A 35 -13.92 -13.22 12.62
CA ALA A 35 -12.60 -13.66 13.06
C ALA A 35 -11.60 -12.51 13.16
N THR A 36 -10.50 -12.71 13.89
CA THR A 36 -9.40 -11.74 13.86
C THR A 36 -8.59 -11.98 12.59
N VAL A 37 -8.18 -10.89 11.94
CA VAL A 37 -7.36 -10.95 10.73
C VAL A 37 -6.07 -10.17 10.92
N VAL A 38 -5.04 -10.57 10.20
CA VAL A 38 -3.79 -9.84 10.07
C VAL A 38 -3.69 -9.38 8.64
N ALA A 39 -3.58 -8.06 8.46
CA ALA A 39 -3.37 -7.45 7.15
C ALA A 39 -1.95 -6.90 7.08
N VAL A 40 -1.26 -7.16 5.98
CA VAL A 40 0.13 -6.77 5.73
C VAL A 40 0.22 -6.12 4.36
N VAL A 41 0.75 -4.90 4.29
CA VAL A 41 1.21 -4.32 3.03
C VAL A 41 2.64 -4.77 2.82
N ARG A 42 2.86 -5.58 1.79
CA ARG A 42 4.14 -6.20 1.47
C ARG A 42 4.66 -5.67 0.14
N ARG A 43 5.96 -5.45 0.07
CA ARG A 43 6.71 -5.20 -1.16
C ARG A 43 7.41 -6.48 -1.58
N ASP A 44 7.09 -6.97 -2.77
CA ASP A 44 7.76 -8.09 -3.43
C ASP A 44 9.01 -7.56 -4.13
N ARG A 45 10.19 -7.98 -3.67
CA ARG A 45 11.47 -7.57 -4.27
C ARG A 45 11.97 -8.72 -5.11
N THR A 46 11.93 -8.59 -6.44
CA THR A 46 12.26 -9.68 -7.39
C THR A 46 13.64 -10.33 -7.18
N LEU A 47 14.59 -9.62 -6.55
CA LEU A 47 15.97 -10.09 -6.32
C LEU A 47 16.37 -10.11 -4.83
N ALA A 48 15.45 -9.90 -3.91
CA ALA A 48 15.71 -9.84 -2.47
C ALA A 48 14.55 -10.46 -1.68
N GLU A 49 14.69 -10.52 -0.36
CA GLU A 49 13.56 -10.91 0.49
C GLU A 49 12.44 -9.88 0.42
N ASP A 50 11.20 -10.39 0.49
CA ASP A 50 10.01 -9.57 0.63
C ASP A 50 10.12 -8.65 1.85
N GLU A 51 9.66 -7.41 1.70
CA GLU A 51 9.68 -6.43 2.78
C GLU A 51 8.26 -6.12 3.25
N THR A 52 8.04 -6.22 4.55
CA THR A 52 6.80 -5.74 5.18
C THR A 52 6.88 -4.23 5.34
N LEU A 53 6.00 -3.49 4.65
CA LEU A 53 5.93 -2.03 4.73
C LEU A 53 5.03 -1.56 5.87
N ALA A 54 3.90 -2.23 6.09
CA ALA A 54 2.97 -1.96 7.18
C ALA A 54 2.19 -3.23 7.55
N GLN A 55 1.79 -3.34 8.82
CA GLN A 55 1.03 -4.50 9.31
C GLN A 55 0.10 -4.08 10.45
N ALA A 56 -1.09 -4.68 10.50
CA ALA A 56 -2.00 -4.56 11.64
C ALA A 56 -2.74 -5.88 11.91
N ARG A 57 -3.02 -6.13 13.19
CA ARG A 57 -3.95 -7.18 13.64
C ARG A 57 -5.29 -6.53 13.95
N ILE A 58 -6.35 -6.98 13.29
CA ILE A 58 -7.64 -6.30 13.24
C ILE A 58 -8.72 -7.24 13.78
N LYS A 59 -9.29 -6.88 14.92
CA LYS A 59 -10.39 -7.65 15.55
C LYS A 59 -11.69 -7.53 14.74
N PRO A 60 -12.66 -8.45 14.93
CA PRO A 60 -14.00 -8.34 14.33
C PRO A 60 -14.65 -6.97 14.56
N GLY A 61 -15.27 -6.41 13.52
CA GLY A 61 -15.96 -5.12 13.54
C GLY A 61 -15.04 -3.90 13.71
N ARG A 62 -13.73 -4.05 13.52
CA ARG A 62 -12.75 -2.96 13.64
C ARG A 62 -12.20 -2.56 12.28
N THR A 63 -11.73 -1.33 12.21
CA THR A 63 -11.06 -0.76 11.04
C THR A 63 -9.69 -0.25 11.43
N GLU A 64 -8.70 -0.54 10.60
CA GLU A 64 -7.34 -0.01 10.74
C GLU A 64 -6.86 0.58 9.42
N VAL A 65 -5.87 1.49 9.49
CA VAL A 65 -5.27 2.09 8.30
C VAL A 65 -3.79 1.68 8.22
N LEU A 66 -3.42 1.05 7.12
CA LEU A 66 -2.06 0.66 6.79
C LEU A 66 -1.44 1.73 5.89
N GLY A 67 -0.49 2.48 6.43
CA GLY A 67 0.22 3.55 5.72
C GLY A 67 -0.20 4.96 6.12
N PRO A 68 0.21 5.98 5.36
CA PRO A 68 0.84 5.89 4.04
C PRO A 68 2.23 5.24 4.05
N VAL A 69 2.50 4.38 3.07
CA VAL A 69 3.82 3.78 2.83
C VAL A 69 4.28 4.04 1.40
N THR A 70 5.59 4.00 1.16
CA THR A 70 6.17 4.20 -0.17
C THR A 70 7.00 3.01 -0.61
N ALA A 71 6.97 2.68 -1.89
CA ALA A 71 7.80 1.63 -2.50
C ALA A 71 8.52 2.16 -3.75
N ASP A 72 9.54 1.44 -4.21
CA ASP A 72 10.17 1.74 -5.50
C ASP A 72 9.17 1.47 -6.65
N PRO A 73 9.13 2.30 -7.71
CA PRO A 73 8.08 2.21 -8.74
C PRO A 73 8.00 0.90 -9.52
N LEU A 74 9.09 0.13 -9.52
CA LEU A 74 9.19 -1.16 -10.22
C LEU A 74 8.91 -2.35 -9.31
N ASP A 75 8.90 -2.14 -7.99
CA ASP A 75 8.64 -3.20 -7.02
C ASP A 75 7.13 -3.35 -6.84
N PRO A 76 6.58 -4.55 -7.10
CA PRO A 76 5.17 -4.79 -6.86
C PRO A 76 4.81 -4.71 -5.37
N VAL A 77 3.61 -4.18 -5.08
CA VAL A 77 3.09 -4.04 -3.71
C VAL A 77 1.79 -4.82 -3.59
N ASP A 78 1.66 -5.63 -2.56
CA ASP A 78 0.49 -6.45 -2.26
C ASP A 78 -0.11 -6.10 -0.90
N LEU A 79 -1.43 -6.23 -0.80
CA LEU A 79 -2.11 -6.46 0.46
C LEU A 79 -2.22 -7.98 0.67
N LEU A 80 -1.61 -8.47 1.74
CA LEU A 80 -1.81 -9.82 2.23
C LEU A 80 -2.79 -9.79 3.41
N VAL A 81 -3.77 -10.67 3.39
CA VAL A 81 -4.70 -10.88 4.52
C VAL A 81 -4.60 -12.32 4.97
N ALA A 82 -4.49 -12.56 6.26
CA ALA A 82 -4.42 -13.91 6.85
C ALA A 82 -5.20 -13.99 8.16
N ARG A 83 -5.62 -15.19 8.53
CA ARG A 83 -6.21 -15.48 9.86
C ARG A 83 -5.14 -16.11 10.76
N PRO A 84 -4.65 -15.41 11.80
CA PRO A 84 -3.54 -15.91 12.61
C PRO A 84 -3.93 -17.13 13.45
N GLU A 85 -5.22 -17.30 13.76
CA GLU A 85 -5.76 -18.46 14.46
C GLU A 85 -5.93 -19.71 13.58
N ASP A 86 -5.88 -19.58 12.25
CA ASP A 86 -6.17 -20.67 11.33
C ASP A 86 -4.94 -21.03 10.50
N LEU A 87 -4.11 -21.93 11.04
CA LEU A 87 -2.89 -22.41 10.37
C LEU A 87 -3.15 -23.15 9.04
N GLN A 88 -4.40 -23.53 8.76
CA GLN A 88 -4.79 -24.16 7.50
C GLN A 88 -5.30 -23.14 6.46
N SER A 89 -5.58 -21.91 6.88
CA SER A 89 -5.97 -20.82 5.99
C SER A 89 -4.72 -20.21 5.36
N LEU A 90 -4.62 -20.28 4.04
CA LEU A 90 -3.57 -19.58 3.32
C LEU A 90 -3.83 -18.08 3.32
N PRO A 91 -2.79 -17.22 3.34
CA PRO A 91 -2.97 -15.80 3.10
C PRO A 91 -3.60 -15.55 1.73
N ASP A 92 -4.52 -14.60 1.66
CA ASP A 92 -5.05 -14.08 0.40
C ASP A 92 -4.27 -12.83 0.00
N ALA A 93 -3.89 -12.73 -1.28
CA ALA A 93 -2.94 -11.75 -1.78
C ALA A 93 -3.54 -10.91 -2.90
N HIS A 94 -3.58 -9.60 -2.70
CA HIS A 94 -4.17 -8.64 -3.64
C HIS A 94 -3.15 -7.61 -4.10
N ARG A 95 -2.90 -7.55 -5.41
CA ARG A 95 -1.98 -6.58 -5.99
C ARG A 95 -2.55 -5.16 -5.87
N LEU A 96 -1.78 -4.26 -5.27
CA LEU A 96 -2.13 -2.85 -5.13
C LEU A 96 -1.49 -2.01 -6.24
N SER A 97 -2.26 -1.08 -6.80
CA SER A 97 -1.66 0.06 -7.51
C SER A 97 -1.55 1.27 -6.57
N ARG A 98 -0.73 2.25 -6.93
CA ARG A 98 -0.51 3.46 -6.11
C ARG A 98 -1.81 4.18 -5.77
N GLY A 99 -1.88 4.76 -4.57
CA GLY A 99 -3.01 5.53 -4.06
C GLY A 99 -3.65 4.92 -2.81
N SER A 100 -4.88 5.34 -2.54
CA SER A 100 -5.67 4.92 -1.39
C SER A 100 -6.68 3.85 -1.79
N TRP A 101 -6.85 2.87 -0.91
CA TRP A 101 -7.73 1.73 -1.10
C TRP A 101 -8.50 1.44 0.19
N THR A 102 -9.69 0.89 0.02
CA THR A 102 -10.47 0.26 1.08
C THR A 102 -10.56 -1.25 0.81
N ALA A 103 -10.13 -2.05 1.78
CA ALA A 103 -10.25 -3.50 1.78
C ALA A 103 -11.32 -3.90 2.80
N THR A 104 -12.40 -4.52 2.35
CA THR A 104 -13.47 -5.04 3.22
C THR A 104 -13.34 -6.54 3.30
N ILE A 105 -13.13 -7.06 4.50
CA ILE A 105 -12.94 -8.49 4.75
C ILE A 105 -14.24 -9.06 5.33
N THR A 106 -14.79 -10.07 4.68
CA THR A 106 -16.04 -10.74 5.10
C THR A 106 -15.82 -12.24 5.30
N ASP A 107 -16.76 -12.90 5.97
CA ASP A 107 -16.72 -14.35 6.09
C ASP A 107 -17.07 -15.01 4.75
N ALA A 108 -16.27 -16.00 4.35
CA ALA A 108 -16.53 -16.80 3.16
C ALA A 108 -17.00 -18.22 3.54
N PRO A 109 -17.67 -18.93 2.62
CA PRO A 109 -18.01 -20.32 2.83
C PRO A 109 -16.79 -21.19 3.15
N ILE A 110 -16.99 -22.26 3.94
CA ILE A 110 -15.92 -23.19 4.35
C ILE A 110 -15.22 -23.90 3.16
N THR A 111 -15.83 -23.84 1.98
CA THR A 111 -15.30 -24.41 0.74
C THR A 111 -14.15 -23.59 0.14
N THR A 112 -13.91 -22.38 0.63
CA THR A 112 -12.79 -21.52 0.20
C THR A 112 -11.54 -21.84 1.03
N TRP A 113 -10.38 -21.91 0.39
CA TRP A 113 -9.09 -22.17 1.07
C TRP A 113 -8.74 -21.10 2.11
N HIS A 114 -9.19 -19.86 1.89
CA HIS A 114 -8.91 -18.72 2.77
C HIS A 114 -9.93 -18.63 3.92
N ARG A 115 -11.16 -19.15 3.77
CA ARG A 115 -12.28 -19.03 4.73
C ARG A 115 -12.72 -17.59 5.04
N PHE A 116 -12.27 -16.63 4.25
CA PHE A 116 -12.72 -15.24 4.19
C PHE A 116 -12.69 -14.76 2.74
N ASP A 117 -13.38 -13.66 2.46
CA ASP A 117 -13.33 -12.97 1.18
C ASP A 117 -12.82 -11.54 1.40
N VAL A 118 -12.12 -10.99 0.41
CA VAL A 118 -11.54 -9.65 0.46
C VAL A 118 -12.02 -8.86 -0.75
N GLU A 119 -12.91 -7.90 -0.51
CA GLU A 119 -13.31 -6.95 -1.53
C GLU A 119 -12.39 -5.72 -1.48
N LEU A 120 -11.69 -5.46 -2.58
CA LEU A 120 -10.79 -4.31 -2.70
C LEU A 120 -11.41 -3.22 -3.60
N LYS A 121 -11.56 -2.02 -3.05
CA LYS A 121 -12.09 -0.83 -3.75
C LYS A 121 -11.11 0.32 -3.67
N ARG A 122 -10.94 1.03 -4.78
CA ARG A 122 -10.15 2.26 -4.79
C ARG A 122 -10.99 3.42 -4.27
N ASP A 123 -10.39 4.24 -3.41
CA ASP A 123 -11.01 5.47 -2.92
C ASP A 123 -11.05 6.56 -4.01
#